data_AF-A0A387G415-F1
#
_entry.id   AF-A0A387G415-F1
#
_cell.length_a   1.000
_cell.length_b   1.000
_cell.length_c   1.000
_cell.angle_alpha   90.00
_cell.angle_beta   90.00
_cell.angle_gamma   90.00
#
_symmetry.space_group_name_H-M   'P 1'
#
loop_
_entity.id
_entity.type
_entity.pdbx_description
1 polymer ?
#
loop_
_entity_poly.entity_id
_entity_poly.type
_entity_poly.pdbx_seq_one_letter_code
_entity_poly.pdbx_strand_id
1 'polypeptide(L)'
;MRLIGFGDVFAASPNRHDRLSILRVVPLHISRPAFILGIFVATAVPAASAIAADDLVVLRQADMKAMAAAAKVIADMFRNPASYSSAEFAKAAETIEGKSGDVLAGHFAGGLDDPRSKAKPEIGAERDRFDRLASDLRDYARSLGADAADNPGPMTDRMRMRPGEAMGGGPLGTYVRNKAELSSITAEHVFHLMLQTCATCHARFRVGQ
;
A
#
# COMPACT_ATOMS: atom_id res chain seq x y z
N MET A 1 -23.67 48.47 14.54
CA MET A 1 -24.63 48.77 15.62
C MET A 1 -25.63 47.60 15.69
N ARG A 2 -25.54 46.76 16.75
CA ARG A 2 -26.57 45.94 17.47
C ARG A 2 -27.87 45.52 16.68
N LEU A 3 -28.38 44.28 16.64
CA LEU A 3 -28.67 43.22 17.64
C LEU A 3 -28.85 41.84 16.93
N ILE A 4 -28.29 40.71 17.39
CA ILE A 4 -28.84 39.65 18.30
C ILE A 4 -30.25 39.10 17.94
N GLY A 5 -30.36 37.78 17.74
CA GLY A 5 -31.63 37.03 17.81
C GLY A 5 -31.49 35.52 17.51
N PHE A 6 -31.28 34.73 18.57
CA PHE A 6 -31.35 33.27 18.64
C PHE A 6 -32.82 32.80 18.83
N GLY A 7 -33.17 31.57 18.42
CA GLY A 7 -34.42 30.86 18.79
C GLY A 7 -34.82 29.85 17.73
N ASP A 8 -34.51 28.56 17.90
CA ASP A 8 -35.33 27.51 18.55
C ASP A 8 -36.56 27.09 17.72
N VAL A 9 -36.57 25.90 17.11
CA VAL A 9 -36.97 24.57 17.64
C VAL A 9 -38.28 24.12 16.98
N PHE A 10 -38.21 22.85 16.53
CA PHE A 10 -39.27 21.98 16.02
C PHE A 10 -40.65 22.14 16.67
N ALA A 11 -41.71 22.08 15.84
CA ALA A 11 -42.72 21.01 15.90
C ALA A 11 -43.82 21.26 14.86
N ALA A 12 -44.02 20.28 13.96
CA ALA A 12 -45.26 20.16 13.19
C ALA A 12 -45.65 18.68 13.14
N SER A 13 -46.59 18.31 13.99
CA SER A 13 -47.44 17.12 13.85
C SER A 13 -48.62 17.48 12.94
N PRO A 14 -49.16 16.51 12.20
CA PRO A 14 -50.60 16.35 12.26
C PRO A 14 -51.03 14.89 12.40
N ASN A 15 -51.82 14.67 13.44
CA ASN A 15 -52.66 13.50 13.66
C ASN A 15 -53.93 13.62 12.80
N ARG A 16 -54.39 12.54 12.15
CA ARG A 16 -55.72 12.53 11.54
C ARG A 16 -56.32 11.13 11.32
N HIS A 17 -57.37 10.87 12.11
CA HIS A 17 -58.62 10.14 11.85
C HIS A 17 -58.57 8.60 11.78
N ASP A 18 -59.06 7.94 12.83
CA ASP A 18 -60.46 7.61 13.11
C ASP A 18 -61.02 6.49 12.22
N ARG A 19 -61.12 5.30 12.83
CA ARG A 19 -62.08 4.26 12.44
C ARG A 19 -62.70 3.67 13.70
N LEU A 20 -63.93 4.07 13.98
CA LEU A 20 -64.84 3.35 14.87
C LEU A 20 -65.23 2.01 14.23
N SER A 21 -65.29 0.95 15.02
CA SER A 21 -66.46 0.05 15.11
C SER A 21 -66.26 -0.99 16.22
N ILE A 22 -67.31 -1.15 17.01
CA ILE A 22 -67.41 -1.85 18.29
C ILE A 22 -68.23 -3.12 18.04
N LEU A 23 -67.79 -4.31 18.51
CA LEU A 23 -68.72 -5.34 19.00
C LEU A 23 -68.01 -6.39 19.89
N ARG A 24 -68.81 -7.02 20.75
CA ARG A 24 -68.51 -7.61 22.07
C ARG A 24 -67.95 -9.05 22.07
N VAL A 25 -66.98 -9.26 22.99
CA VAL A 25 -66.80 -10.32 24.03
C VAL A 25 -67.07 -11.81 23.72
N VAL A 26 -66.03 -12.65 23.86
CA VAL A 26 -65.98 -13.91 24.66
C VAL A 26 -64.51 -14.18 25.07
N PRO A 27 -64.19 -14.52 26.34
CA PRO A 27 -62.82 -14.81 26.76
C PRO A 27 -62.47 -16.28 26.54
N LEU A 28 -61.31 -16.56 25.92
CA LEU A 28 -60.74 -17.91 25.92
C LEU A 28 -59.30 -17.84 26.43
N HIS A 29 -59.14 -18.31 27.65
CA HIS A 29 -57.87 -18.44 28.35
C HIS A 29 -57.13 -19.63 27.75
N ILE A 30 -56.10 -19.38 26.92
CA ILE A 30 -55.19 -20.44 26.46
C ILE A 30 -53.73 -19.97 26.60
N SER A 31 -53.08 -20.67 27.50
CA SER A 31 -51.66 -20.80 27.86
C SER A 31 -50.64 -20.35 26.81
N ARG A 32 -49.65 -19.55 27.24
CA ARG A 32 -48.46 -19.17 26.45
C ARG A 32 -47.42 -20.30 26.50
N PRO A 33 -47.07 -21.00 25.41
CA PRO A 33 -45.78 -21.65 25.33
C PRO A 33 -44.74 -20.62 24.87
N ALA A 34 -43.80 -20.29 25.74
CA ALA A 34 -42.61 -19.52 25.40
C ALA A 34 -41.75 -20.36 24.43
N PHE A 35 -41.88 -20.11 23.13
CA PHE A 35 -40.95 -20.59 22.12
C PHE A 35 -39.69 -19.71 22.19
N ILE A 36 -38.64 -20.22 22.84
CA ILE A 36 -37.30 -19.60 22.78
C ILE A 36 -36.72 -19.95 21.41
N LEU A 37 -36.79 -19.02 20.47
CA LEU A 37 -36.12 -19.10 19.17
C LEU A 37 -34.64 -18.76 19.38
N GLY A 38 -33.79 -19.79 19.51
CA GLY A 38 -32.34 -19.63 19.52
C GLY A 38 -31.84 -19.20 18.13
N ILE A 39 -31.37 -17.97 18.01
CA ILE A 39 -30.69 -17.47 16.81
C ILE A 39 -29.26 -18.03 16.81
N PHE A 40 -29.01 -19.07 16.00
CA PHE A 40 -27.66 -19.49 15.66
C PHE A 40 -27.10 -18.51 14.61
N VAL A 41 -26.28 -17.56 15.04
CA VAL A 41 -25.46 -16.75 14.13
C VAL A 41 -24.33 -17.64 13.63
N ALA A 42 -24.48 -18.23 12.44
CA ALA A 42 -23.38 -18.91 11.75
C ALA A 42 -22.42 -17.85 11.20
N THR A 43 -21.33 -17.59 11.92
CA THR A 43 -20.22 -16.79 11.40
C THR A 43 -19.49 -17.62 10.34
N ALA A 44 -19.75 -17.35 9.07
CA ALA A 44 -18.95 -17.90 7.98
C ALA A 44 -17.53 -17.32 8.07
N VAL A 45 -16.56 -18.15 8.42
CA VAL A 45 -15.15 -17.79 8.38
C VAL A 45 -14.72 -17.88 6.90
N PRO A 46 -14.25 -16.80 6.26
CA PRO A 46 -13.74 -16.90 4.90
C PRO A 46 -12.47 -17.78 4.94
N ALA A 47 -12.45 -18.85 4.15
CA ALA A 47 -11.27 -19.67 3.97
C ALA A 47 -10.24 -18.84 3.20
N ALA A 48 -9.12 -18.48 3.85
CA ALA A 48 -7.98 -17.89 3.16
C ALA A 48 -7.42 -18.94 2.19
N SER A 49 -7.45 -18.65 0.90
CA SER A 49 -6.84 -19.49 -0.13
C SER A 49 -5.34 -19.62 0.15
N ALA A 50 -4.88 -20.78 0.59
CA ALA A 50 -3.45 -21.05 0.66
C ALA A 50 -2.90 -21.08 -0.77
N ILE A 51 -2.07 -20.11 -1.13
CA ILE A 51 -1.27 -20.18 -2.36
C ILE A 51 -0.30 -21.34 -2.15
N ALA A 52 -0.29 -22.33 -3.05
CA ALA A 52 0.64 -23.45 -2.95
C ALA A 52 2.08 -22.91 -2.95
N ALA A 53 2.98 -23.51 -2.17
CA ALA A 53 4.36 -23.06 -2.07
C ALA A 53 5.07 -22.99 -3.44
N ASP A 54 4.69 -23.89 -4.36
CA ASP A 54 5.17 -23.89 -5.75
C ASP A 54 4.82 -22.60 -6.51
N ASP A 55 3.64 -22.06 -6.27
CA ASP A 55 3.16 -20.85 -6.92
C ASP A 55 3.82 -19.59 -6.31
N LEU A 56 4.23 -19.64 -5.04
CA LEU A 56 4.86 -18.51 -4.36
C LEU A 56 6.25 -18.19 -4.89
N VAL A 57 7.08 -19.20 -5.20
CA VAL A 57 8.42 -18.96 -5.75
C VAL A 57 8.34 -18.33 -7.14
N VAL A 58 7.43 -18.83 -7.98
CA VAL A 58 7.18 -18.26 -9.31
C VAL A 58 6.67 -16.83 -9.19
N LEU A 59 5.69 -16.60 -8.30
CA LEU A 59 5.10 -15.27 -8.07
C LEU A 59 6.15 -14.24 -7.66
N ARG A 60 6.96 -14.52 -6.62
CA ARG A 60 7.96 -13.54 -6.16
C ARG A 60 9.04 -13.26 -7.19
N GLN A 61 9.43 -14.27 -7.99
CA GLN A 61 10.39 -14.07 -9.09
C GLN A 61 9.79 -13.21 -10.21
N ALA A 62 8.52 -13.44 -10.56
CA ALA A 62 7.82 -12.62 -11.54
C ALA A 62 7.71 -11.16 -11.07
N ASP A 63 7.39 -10.94 -9.79
CA ASP A 63 7.29 -9.60 -9.22
C ASP A 63 8.64 -8.88 -9.13
N MET A 64 9.72 -9.58 -8.74
CA MET A 64 11.08 -9.02 -8.82
C MET A 64 11.44 -8.59 -10.24
N LYS A 65 11.06 -9.39 -11.24
CA LYS A 65 11.32 -9.08 -12.66
C LYS A 65 10.51 -7.88 -13.13
N ALA A 66 9.25 -7.77 -12.72
CA ALA A 66 8.40 -6.63 -13.04
C ALA A 66 8.97 -5.33 -12.44
N MET A 67 9.39 -5.36 -11.16
CA MET A 67 10.04 -4.20 -10.55
C MET A 67 11.36 -3.82 -11.23
N ALA A 68 12.19 -4.80 -11.61
CA ALA A 68 13.43 -4.54 -12.33
C ALA A 68 13.17 -3.89 -13.72
N ALA A 69 12.15 -4.34 -14.44
CA ALA A 69 11.74 -3.74 -15.70
C ALA A 69 11.25 -2.29 -15.51
N ALA A 70 10.45 -2.04 -14.48
CA ALA A 70 9.98 -0.70 -14.14
C ALA A 70 11.13 0.24 -13.74
N ALA A 71 12.07 -0.23 -12.92
CA ALA A 71 13.25 0.55 -12.56
C ALA A 71 14.10 0.89 -13.80
N LYS A 72 14.20 -0.02 -14.77
CA LYS A 72 14.86 0.24 -16.05
C LYS A 72 14.18 1.35 -16.85
N VAL A 73 12.84 1.37 -16.92
CA VAL A 73 12.08 2.44 -17.59
C VAL A 73 12.43 3.80 -17.00
N ILE A 74 12.42 3.90 -15.66
CA ILE A 74 12.77 5.14 -14.95
C ILE A 74 14.23 5.53 -15.22
N ALA A 75 15.17 4.59 -15.13
CA ALA A 75 16.59 4.84 -15.41
C ALA A 75 16.83 5.35 -16.84
N ASP A 76 16.15 4.78 -17.82
CA ASP A 76 16.31 5.17 -19.22
C ASP A 76 15.78 6.60 -19.47
N MET A 77 14.70 7.03 -18.78
CA MET A 77 14.21 8.41 -18.83
C MET A 77 15.17 9.40 -18.17
N PHE A 78 15.81 9.02 -17.07
CA PHE A 78 16.87 9.87 -16.48
C PHE A 78 18.11 9.93 -17.38
N ARG A 79 18.49 8.82 -18.02
CA ARG A 79 19.61 8.80 -18.99
C ARG A 79 19.32 9.64 -20.24
N ASN A 80 18.08 9.62 -20.72
CA ASN A 80 17.63 10.39 -21.87
C ASN A 80 16.40 11.24 -21.50
N PRO A 81 16.60 12.46 -20.97
CA PRO A 81 15.49 13.32 -20.53
C PRO A 81 14.47 13.64 -21.63
N ALA A 82 14.88 13.59 -22.91
CA ALA A 82 13.97 13.81 -24.04
C ALA A 82 12.93 12.69 -24.21
N SER A 83 13.14 11.51 -23.63
CA SER A 83 12.16 10.42 -23.62
C SER A 83 11.26 10.41 -22.38
N TYR A 84 11.34 11.44 -21.53
CA TYR A 84 10.52 11.52 -20.33
C TYR A 84 9.03 11.62 -20.69
N SER A 85 8.23 10.80 -20.01
CA SER A 85 6.78 10.90 -19.97
C SER A 85 6.36 10.76 -18.51
N SER A 86 5.70 11.78 -17.97
CA SER A 86 5.20 11.77 -16.59
C SER A 86 4.28 10.58 -16.33
N ALA A 87 3.42 10.23 -17.30
CA ALA A 87 2.52 9.08 -17.20
C ALA A 87 3.26 7.74 -17.15
N GLU A 88 4.23 7.52 -18.04
CA GLU A 88 4.99 6.26 -18.06
C GLU A 88 5.95 6.15 -16.86
N PHE A 89 6.51 7.27 -16.41
CA PHE A 89 7.30 7.34 -15.19
C PHE A 89 6.45 6.98 -13.95
N ALA A 90 5.27 7.58 -13.82
CA ALA A 90 4.34 7.31 -12.73
C ALA A 90 3.87 5.83 -12.73
N LYS A 91 3.57 5.27 -13.90
CA LYS A 91 3.19 3.86 -14.04
C LYS A 91 4.31 2.90 -13.67
N ALA A 92 5.56 3.22 -14.03
CA ALA A 92 6.72 2.46 -13.61
C ALA A 92 6.90 2.54 -12.08
N ALA A 93 6.76 3.73 -11.49
CA ALA A 93 6.80 3.91 -10.05
C ALA A 93 5.69 3.11 -9.33
N GLU A 94 4.45 3.16 -9.82
CA GLU A 94 3.31 2.38 -9.31
C GLU A 94 3.57 0.88 -9.35
N THR A 95 4.20 0.38 -10.42
CA THR A 95 4.58 -1.04 -10.53
C THR A 95 5.55 -1.46 -9.42
N ILE A 96 6.49 -0.57 -9.04
CA ILE A 96 7.43 -0.84 -7.95
C ILE A 96 6.72 -0.72 -6.60
N GLU A 97 5.90 0.32 -6.39
CA GLU A 97 5.14 0.52 -5.16
C GLU A 97 4.23 -0.68 -4.87
N GLY A 98 3.45 -1.14 -5.86
CA GLY A 98 2.48 -2.22 -5.70
C GLY A 98 3.09 -3.61 -5.48
N LYS A 99 4.40 -3.78 -5.71
CA LYS A 99 5.12 -5.05 -5.60
C LYS A 99 6.21 -5.04 -4.52
N SER A 100 6.29 -3.97 -3.75
CA SER A 100 7.24 -3.79 -2.64
C SER A 100 6.49 -3.77 -1.30
N GLY A 101 7.14 -3.31 -0.23
CA GLY A 101 6.57 -3.23 1.11
C GLY A 101 5.99 -4.57 1.59
N ASP A 102 4.77 -4.52 2.11
CA ASP A 102 4.07 -5.67 2.70
C ASP A 102 3.79 -6.78 1.67
N VAL A 103 3.58 -6.45 0.39
CA VAL A 103 3.38 -7.44 -0.68
C VAL A 103 4.65 -8.28 -0.84
N LEU A 104 5.79 -7.61 -0.96
CA LEU A 104 7.09 -8.27 -1.04
C LEU A 104 7.38 -9.05 0.25
N ALA A 105 7.22 -8.43 1.41
CA ALA A 105 7.43 -9.05 2.70
C ALA A 105 6.58 -10.33 2.88
N GLY A 106 5.32 -10.29 2.44
CA GLY A 106 4.38 -11.40 2.52
C GLY A 106 4.82 -12.62 1.70
N HIS A 107 5.41 -12.41 0.52
CA HIS A 107 5.89 -13.51 -0.34
C HIS A 107 6.99 -14.38 0.30
N PHE A 108 7.63 -13.92 1.37
CA PHE A 108 8.68 -14.64 2.08
C PHE A 108 8.24 -15.16 3.46
N ALA A 109 6.96 -15.01 3.82
CA ALA A 109 6.41 -15.55 5.07
C ALA A 109 6.11 -17.06 5.01
N GLY A 110 5.85 -17.62 3.82
CA GLY A 110 5.35 -18.98 3.63
C GLY A 110 6.39 -20.07 3.33
N GLY A 111 7.70 -19.75 3.36
CA GLY A 111 8.77 -20.75 3.16
C GLY A 111 9.96 -20.26 2.32
N LEU A 112 11.16 -20.71 2.69
CA LEU A 112 12.43 -20.35 2.04
C LEU A 112 13.18 -21.55 1.47
N ASP A 113 12.73 -22.78 1.76
CA ASP A 113 13.50 -24.01 1.53
C ASP A 113 13.32 -24.62 0.12
N ASP A 114 12.55 -23.97 -0.76
CA ASP A 114 12.37 -24.44 -2.14
C ASP A 114 13.69 -24.34 -2.93
N PRO A 115 14.19 -25.43 -3.54
CA PRO A 115 15.49 -25.44 -4.23
C PRO A 115 15.56 -24.54 -5.49
N ARG A 116 14.42 -24.13 -6.04
CA ARG A 116 14.35 -23.16 -7.15
C ARG A 116 14.51 -21.71 -6.66
N SER A 117 14.39 -21.51 -5.36
CA SER A 117 14.57 -20.22 -4.71
C SER A 117 16.06 -19.84 -4.66
N LYS A 118 16.35 -18.57 -4.96
CA LYS A 118 17.64 -17.94 -4.64
C LYS A 118 17.61 -17.17 -3.32
N ALA A 119 16.50 -17.23 -2.59
CA ALA A 119 16.34 -16.58 -1.30
C ALA A 119 17.23 -17.28 -0.26
N LYS A 120 17.94 -16.50 0.53
CA LYS A 120 18.76 -17.04 1.63
C LYS A 120 17.92 -17.16 2.92
N PRO A 121 18.23 -18.11 3.82
CA PRO A 121 17.51 -18.28 5.08
C PRO A 121 17.61 -17.06 6.02
N GLU A 122 18.60 -16.18 5.82
CA GLU A 122 18.74 -14.92 6.56
C GLU A 122 17.52 -14.00 6.46
N ILE A 123 16.66 -14.17 5.45
CA ILE A 123 15.38 -13.45 5.39
C ILE A 123 14.51 -13.76 6.62
N GLY A 124 14.50 -15.02 7.07
CA GLY A 124 13.80 -15.41 8.29
C GLY A 124 14.52 -14.92 9.55
N ALA A 125 15.86 -15.00 9.58
CA ALA A 125 16.66 -14.64 10.74
C ALA A 125 16.74 -13.12 10.98
N GLU A 126 16.70 -12.30 9.93
CA GLU A 126 16.74 -10.83 9.98
C GLU A 126 15.44 -10.23 9.42
N ARG A 127 14.31 -10.76 9.87
CA ARG A 127 12.99 -10.42 9.35
C ARG A 127 12.72 -8.91 9.34
N ASP A 128 12.95 -8.23 10.46
CA ASP A 128 12.74 -6.79 10.57
C ASP A 128 13.59 -5.98 9.58
N ARG A 129 14.80 -6.45 9.27
CA ARG A 129 15.68 -5.78 8.31
C ARG A 129 15.17 -5.97 6.89
N PHE A 130 14.74 -7.18 6.54
CA PHE A 130 14.14 -7.47 5.25
C PHE A 130 12.87 -6.64 5.03
N ASP A 131 11.97 -6.61 6.01
CA ASP A 131 10.71 -5.89 5.93
C ASP A 131 10.92 -4.36 5.84
N ARG A 132 11.93 -3.82 6.53
CA ARG A 132 12.32 -2.40 6.38
C ARG A 132 12.81 -2.10 4.98
N LEU A 133 13.73 -2.88 4.41
CA LEU A 133 14.22 -2.66 3.04
C LEU A 133 13.09 -2.78 2.01
N ALA A 134 12.16 -3.72 2.20
CA ALA A 134 10.98 -3.83 1.35
C ALA A 134 10.09 -2.58 1.45
N SER A 135 9.89 -2.05 2.66
CA SER A 135 9.12 -0.83 2.90
C SER A 135 9.79 0.42 2.32
N ASP A 136 11.11 0.53 2.46
CA ASP A 136 11.90 1.63 1.88
C ASP A 136 11.70 1.68 0.35
N LEU A 137 11.72 0.53 -0.34
CA LEU A 137 11.45 0.47 -1.78
C LEU A 137 10.05 1.03 -2.14
N ARG A 138 9.04 0.72 -1.33
CA ARG A 138 7.67 1.23 -1.52
C ARG A 138 7.63 2.74 -1.37
N ASP A 139 8.28 3.25 -0.34
CA ASP A 139 8.24 4.67 -0.01
C ASP A 139 9.03 5.52 -1.02
N TYR A 140 10.17 5.03 -1.49
CA TYR A 140 10.89 5.65 -2.61
C TYR A 140 10.05 5.64 -3.89
N ALA A 141 9.44 4.51 -4.25
CA ALA A 141 8.59 4.41 -5.43
C ALA A 141 7.37 5.34 -5.35
N ARG A 142 6.72 5.42 -4.19
CA ARG A 142 5.63 6.37 -3.94
C ARG A 142 6.07 7.82 -4.14
N SER A 143 7.26 8.17 -3.66
CA SER A 143 7.83 9.51 -3.85
C SER A 143 8.08 9.82 -5.33
N LEU A 144 8.64 8.87 -6.08
CA LEU A 144 8.85 9.00 -7.53
C LEU A 144 7.53 9.22 -8.28
N GLY A 145 6.47 8.50 -7.89
CA GLY A 145 5.14 8.70 -8.46
C GLY A 145 4.57 10.09 -8.18
N ALA A 146 4.78 10.62 -6.97
CA ALA A 146 4.37 11.98 -6.62
C ALA A 146 5.14 13.04 -7.42
N ASP A 147 6.46 12.88 -7.58
CA ASP A 147 7.29 13.79 -8.37
C ASP A 147 6.85 13.84 -9.85
N ALA A 148 6.42 12.70 -10.40
CA ALA A 148 5.89 12.66 -11.76
C ALA A 148 4.52 13.37 -11.90
N ALA A 149 3.66 13.27 -10.87
CA ALA A 149 2.39 13.99 -10.85
C ALA A 149 2.59 15.51 -10.76
N ASP A 150 3.58 15.94 -9.98
CA ASP A 150 3.94 17.36 -9.83
C ASP A 150 4.71 17.93 -11.05
N ASN A 151 5.22 17.05 -11.92
CA ASN A 151 5.95 17.43 -13.13
C ASN A 151 5.33 16.83 -14.42
N PRO A 152 4.14 17.31 -14.84
CA PRO A 152 3.43 16.73 -16.00
C PRO A 152 4.09 17.00 -17.35
N GLY A 153 4.97 18.01 -17.43
CA GLY A 153 5.64 18.45 -18.65
C GLY A 153 6.98 17.76 -18.92
N PRO A 154 7.92 18.39 -19.65
CA PRO A 154 9.27 17.88 -19.80
C PRO A 154 9.98 17.67 -18.45
N MET A 155 10.99 16.81 -18.41
CA MET A 155 11.78 16.62 -17.20
C MET A 155 12.45 17.94 -16.81
N THR A 156 12.18 18.42 -15.59
CA THR A 156 12.74 19.67 -15.09
C THR A 156 14.05 19.44 -14.35
N ASP A 157 14.87 20.49 -14.22
CA ASP A 157 16.11 20.45 -13.44
C ASP A 157 15.88 20.08 -11.96
N ARG A 158 14.66 20.22 -11.44
CA ARG A 158 14.30 19.81 -10.07
C ARG A 158 14.18 18.29 -9.92
N MET A 159 13.91 17.57 -11.01
CA MET A 159 13.91 16.10 -11.00
C MET A 159 15.31 15.51 -11.12
N ARG A 160 16.28 16.30 -11.59
CA ARG A 160 17.64 15.86 -11.89
C ARG A 160 18.54 16.04 -10.67
N MET A 161 19.32 15.02 -10.34
CA MET A 161 20.34 15.10 -9.32
C MET A 161 21.46 16.02 -9.81
N ARG A 162 21.85 16.99 -8.99
CA ARG A 162 22.92 17.93 -9.38
C ARG A 162 24.29 17.26 -9.24
N PRO A 163 25.24 17.59 -10.12
CA PRO A 163 26.62 17.15 -9.95
C PRO A 163 27.16 17.55 -8.57
N GLY A 164 27.76 16.58 -7.86
CA GLY A 164 28.34 16.82 -6.53
C GLY A 164 27.37 16.74 -5.35
N GLU A 165 26.08 16.46 -5.58
CA GLU A 165 25.19 16.04 -4.49
C GLU A 165 25.70 14.73 -3.88
N ALA A 166 25.71 14.66 -2.54
CA ALA A 166 26.12 13.46 -1.83
C ALA A 166 25.14 12.33 -2.14
N MET A 167 25.66 11.19 -2.59
CA MET A 167 24.88 9.97 -2.72
C MET A 167 24.62 9.39 -1.31
N GLY A 168 23.40 8.93 -1.05
CA GLY A 168 23.10 8.21 0.20
C GLY A 168 23.93 6.91 0.35
N GLY A 169 24.01 6.39 1.58
CA GLY A 169 24.54 5.04 1.83
C GLY A 169 26.02 4.92 2.27
N GLY A 170 26.72 6.02 2.56
CA GLY A 170 28.05 6.01 3.20
C GLY A 170 28.06 6.57 4.63
N PRO A 171 29.20 6.54 5.35
CA PRO A 171 29.34 7.21 6.66
C PRO A 171 29.04 8.72 6.63
N LEU A 172 29.14 9.33 5.44
CA LEU A 172 28.84 10.73 5.15
C LEU A 172 27.65 10.90 4.19
N GLY A 173 26.91 9.83 3.90
CA GLY A 173 25.76 9.86 3.00
C GLY A 173 24.53 10.44 3.66
N THR A 174 23.66 11.07 2.87
CA THR A 174 22.31 11.45 3.28
C THR A 174 21.53 10.19 3.67
N TYR A 175 21.05 10.16 4.92
CA TYR A 175 20.16 9.11 5.42
C TYR A 175 18.76 9.68 5.49
N VAL A 176 17.93 9.33 4.51
CA VAL A 176 16.51 9.69 4.52
C VAL A 176 15.84 9.00 5.70
N ARG A 177 15.33 9.78 6.66
CA ARG A 177 14.67 9.26 7.87
C ARG A 177 13.16 9.34 7.84
N ASN A 178 12.59 10.14 6.94
CA ASN A 178 11.15 10.33 6.85
C ASN A 178 10.72 10.86 5.47
N LYS A 179 9.41 10.90 5.25
CA LYS A 179 8.80 11.38 4.01
C LYS A 179 9.09 12.86 3.70
N ALA A 180 9.21 13.72 4.70
CA ALA A 180 9.52 15.13 4.47
C ALA A 180 10.95 15.31 3.91
N GLU A 181 11.86 14.43 4.30
CA GLU A 181 13.22 14.40 3.76
C GLU A 181 13.25 13.87 2.32
N LEU A 182 12.38 12.91 1.96
CA LEU A 182 12.21 12.46 0.56
C LEU A 182 11.82 13.61 -0.37
N SER A 183 10.85 14.44 0.04
CA SER A 183 10.42 15.60 -0.74
C SER A 183 11.47 16.73 -0.83
N SER A 184 12.56 16.63 -0.07
CA SER A 184 13.64 17.63 -0.07
C SER A 184 14.79 17.29 -1.01
N ILE A 185 14.82 16.06 -1.54
CA ILE A 185 15.81 15.59 -2.51
C ILE A 185 15.16 15.42 -3.89
N THR A 186 15.99 15.37 -4.94
CA THR A 186 15.50 15.28 -6.33
C THR A 186 14.99 13.89 -6.65
N ALA A 187 14.08 13.77 -7.63
CA ALA A 187 13.55 12.48 -8.07
C ALA A 187 14.65 11.49 -8.48
N GLU A 188 15.69 11.96 -9.17
CA GLU A 188 16.83 11.11 -9.54
C GLU A 188 17.64 10.66 -8.30
N HIS A 189 17.78 11.51 -7.28
CA HIS A 189 18.40 11.11 -6.01
C HIS A 189 17.57 10.02 -5.33
N VAL A 190 16.24 10.19 -5.21
CA VAL A 190 15.32 9.16 -4.69
C VAL A 190 15.46 7.84 -5.45
N PHE A 191 15.53 7.92 -6.79
CA PHE A 191 15.71 6.75 -7.64
C PHE A 191 17.04 6.02 -7.36
N HIS A 192 18.12 6.77 -7.13
CA HIS A 192 19.39 6.18 -6.73
C HIS A 192 19.35 5.50 -5.36
N LEU A 193 18.68 6.08 -4.36
CA LEU A 193 18.46 5.42 -3.06
C LEU A 193 17.69 4.11 -3.23
N MET A 194 16.65 4.10 -4.08
CA MET A 194 15.91 2.90 -4.40
C MET A 194 16.80 1.81 -5.01
N LEU A 195 17.66 2.16 -5.99
CA LEU A 195 18.61 1.20 -6.59
C LEU A 195 19.63 0.67 -5.56
N GLN A 196 20.10 1.50 -4.64
CA GLN A 196 20.97 1.09 -3.54
C GLN A 196 20.28 0.13 -2.57
N THR A 197 18.99 0.33 -2.30
CA THR A 197 18.18 -0.59 -1.50
C THR A 197 18.01 -1.93 -2.21
N CYS A 198 17.77 -1.95 -3.53
CA CYS A 198 17.77 -3.18 -4.33
C CYS A 198 19.10 -3.94 -4.19
N ALA A 199 20.23 -3.25 -4.36
CA ALA A 199 21.56 -3.84 -4.25
C ALA A 199 21.84 -4.36 -2.83
N THR A 200 21.50 -3.58 -1.81
CA THR A 200 21.68 -3.94 -0.40
C THR A 200 20.85 -5.16 0.00
N CYS A 201 19.59 -5.21 -0.43
CA CYS A 201 18.71 -6.34 -0.18
C CYS A 201 19.26 -7.61 -0.87
N HIS A 202 19.62 -7.52 -2.15
CA HIS A 202 20.17 -8.66 -2.88
C HIS A 202 21.50 -9.15 -2.29
N ALA A 203 22.40 -8.25 -1.91
CA ALA A 203 23.67 -8.60 -1.29
C ALA A 203 23.49 -9.38 0.02
N ARG A 204 22.45 -9.05 0.81
CA ARG A 204 22.20 -9.73 2.08
C ARG A 204 21.42 -11.04 1.91
N PHE A 205 20.39 -11.02 1.07
CA PHE A 205 19.29 -11.98 1.12
C PHE A 205 19.14 -12.87 -0.12
N ARG A 206 20.00 -12.71 -1.15
CA ARG A 206 19.92 -13.49 -2.38
C ARG A 206 21.24 -14.17 -2.74
N VAL A 207 21.17 -15.42 -3.19
CA VAL A 207 22.32 -16.19 -3.71
C VAL A 207 22.66 -15.75 -5.13
N GLY A 208 23.94 -15.43 -5.37
CA GLY A 208 24.48 -15.07 -6.69
C GLY A 208 24.04 -13.69 -7.16
N GLN A 209 24.98 -12.73 -7.13
CA GLN A 209 24.87 -11.45 -7.84
C GLN A 209 25.26 -11.65 -9.31
#